data_AF-A0A7C4LBE8-F1
#
_entry.id   AF-A0A7C4LBE8-F1
#
_cell.length_a   1.000
_cell.length_b   1.000
_cell.length_c   1.000
_cell.angle_alpha   90.00
_cell.angle_beta   90.00
_cell.angle_gamma   90.00
#
_symmetry.space_group_name_H-M   'P 1'
#
loop_
_entity.id
_entity.type
_entity.pdbx_description
1 polymer ?
#
loop_
_entity_poly.entity_id
_entity_poly.type
_entity_poly.pdbx_seq_one_letter_code
_entity_poly.pdbx_strand_id
1 'polypeptide(L)'
;AFVSPAAAARARRAWSALRARPVVLALLGLVVLAAFGAFAARALFLRTATQGPALFARQEFWPAAVAAFGESPLWGKGPGVYPSEFMRANSVPPQRPFLHAHSVPLNLAAEAGLLGLGAAALMVGAGAVALWRARGVAAVDAMDGAAYRRRARWAAVAAAWAGFLTHSLVDDHTRYLAAALPLIVMLAAVLAEPPGGAIENGPGLHPLVLFLPALAAGGFALYALRAEALAEQSIEAAGAGDWARAARFMDQAAEADPALALYWQQAGYAHGRLAADPAELTRAIGCLERGADLEPRYAVPRANLAALYWQSGRREEATAAMRRAVELAPSSSFLWLNVGLYEEAQGRTEAAEAAFRAALDLNPGQADAGFWTATALRAAAREAWRAARPAESQTLRERVQGLLADGRADEAERLLAEAWRQDRQRLDVYSGLAEVARARGDLEAAARYVESALWVQTVQVGEQINALLLAAEIDRARGREAEAVGRYQAVLNAVTDYGSLGWGSAGWTPHAFFVFQRRGLPLDVLPQVVRADFTPALGLRLLPLGELYEARGEVERAAEVYRRLLAADPAFEAARRRLDALPAP
;
A
#
# COMPACT_ATOMS: atom_id res chain seq x y z
N ALA A 1 35.82 -23.41 21.61
CA ALA A 1 36.70 -24.22 20.73
C ALA A 1 37.72 -23.39 19.92
N PHE A 2 37.41 -22.15 19.48
CA PHE A 2 38.24 -21.39 18.53
C PHE A 2 39.28 -20.41 19.12
N VAL A 3 39.52 -20.39 20.44
CA VAL A 3 40.44 -19.41 21.07
C VAL A 3 41.41 -20.14 22.00
N SER A 4 42.72 -19.92 21.81
CA SER A 4 43.74 -20.57 22.64
C SER A 4 43.60 -20.18 24.11
N PRO A 5 43.97 -21.05 25.06
CA PRO A 5 43.89 -20.76 26.50
C PRO A 5 44.63 -19.47 26.88
N ALA A 6 45.75 -19.20 26.21
CA ALA A 6 46.53 -17.97 26.37
C ALA A 6 45.76 -16.73 25.90
N ALA A 7 45.10 -16.78 24.75
CA ALA A 7 44.27 -15.69 24.25
C ALA A 7 43.04 -15.46 25.14
N ALA A 8 42.41 -16.52 25.64
CA ALA A 8 41.30 -16.43 26.60
C ALA A 8 41.74 -15.83 27.95
N ALA A 9 42.94 -16.15 28.44
CA ALA A 9 43.51 -15.56 29.64
C ALA A 9 43.86 -14.08 29.46
N ARG A 10 44.37 -13.71 28.27
CA ARG A 10 44.68 -12.32 27.92
C ARG A 10 43.41 -11.48 27.79
N ALA A 11 42.38 -12.02 27.14
CA ALA A 11 41.06 -11.40 27.04
C ALA A 11 40.39 -11.24 28.40
N ARG A 12 40.45 -12.25 29.28
CA ARG A 12 39.93 -12.16 30.66
C ARG A 12 40.63 -11.08 31.48
N ARG A 13 41.96 -10.97 31.37
CA ARG A 13 42.74 -9.90 32.03
C ARG A 13 42.42 -8.52 31.49
N ALA A 14 42.28 -8.40 30.17
CA ALA A 14 41.87 -7.14 29.53
C ALA A 14 40.46 -6.73 29.97
N TRP A 15 39.53 -7.67 30.02
CA TRP A 15 38.16 -7.44 30.47
C TRP A 15 38.07 -7.08 31.96
N SER A 16 38.83 -7.75 32.83
CA SER A 16 38.85 -7.42 34.26
C SER A 16 39.44 -6.02 34.50
N ALA A 17 40.48 -5.65 33.75
CA ALA A 17 41.06 -4.31 33.79
C ALA A 17 40.10 -3.22 33.27
N LEU A 18 39.32 -3.51 32.21
CA LEU A 18 38.28 -2.61 31.70
C LEU A 18 37.14 -2.45 32.71
N ARG A 19 36.68 -3.55 33.32
CA ARG A 19 35.58 -3.56 34.31
C ARG A 19 35.91 -2.77 35.57
N ALA A 20 37.19 -2.71 35.95
CA ALA A 20 37.65 -1.91 37.07
C ALA A 20 37.67 -0.39 36.78
N ARG A 21 37.36 0.04 35.55
CA ARG A 21 37.40 1.45 35.12
C ARG A 21 36.03 1.89 34.58
N PRO A 22 35.04 2.14 35.46
CA PRO A 22 33.66 2.43 35.06
C PRO A 22 33.53 3.67 34.15
N VAL A 23 34.41 4.67 34.34
CA VAL A 23 34.47 5.87 33.49
C VAL A 23 34.91 5.53 32.06
N VAL A 24 35.89 4.64 31.88
CA VAL A 24 36.36 4.21 30.56
C VAL A 24 35.28 3.41 29.84
N LEU A 25 34.55 2.54 30.55
CA LEU A 25 33.40 1.81 29.99
C LEU A 25 32.26 2.75 29.60
N ALA A 26 31.95 3.76 30.42
CA ALA A 26 30.95 4.77 30.11
C ALA A 26 31.34 5.59 28.86
N LEU A 27 32.61 5.98 28.75
CA LEU A 27 33.13 6.68 27.57
C LEU A 27 33.12 5.80 26.33
N LEU A 28 33.51 4.52 26.43
CA LEU A 28 33.45 3.58 25.31
C LEU A 28 32.00 3.35 24.86
N GLY A 29 31.08 3.24 25.82
CA GLY A 29 29.63 3.16 25.57
C GLY A 29 29.10 4.40 24.87
N LEU A 30 29.50 5.59 25.31
CA LEU A 30 29.19 6.87 24.65
C LEU A 30 29.74 6.95 23.23
N VAL A 31 30.97 6.46 22.99
CA VAL A 31 31.56 6.43 21.64
C VAL A 31 30.81 5.44 20.73
N VAL A 32 30.41 4.28 21.24
CA VAL A 32 29.58 3.31 20.48
C VAL A 32 28.19 3.88 20.22
N LEU A 33 27.56 4.53 21.20
CA LEU A 33 26.26 5.20 21.02
C LEU A 33 26.36 6.38 20.05
N ALA A 34 27.44 7.15 20.09
CA ALA A 34 27.68 8.25 19.17
C ALA A 34 27.98 7.74 17.75
N ALA A 35 28.74 6.65 17.61
CA ALA A 35 29.01 6.01 16.32
C ALA A 35 27.75 5.36 15.74
N PHE A 36 26.95 4.67 16.55
CA PHE A 36 25.66 4.13 16.15
C PHE A 36 24.66 5.24 15.85
N GLY A 37 24.64 6.31 16.66
CA GLY A 37 23.82 7.50 16.43
C GLY A 37 24.21 8.24 15.16
N ALA A 38 25.51 8.34 14.86
CA ALA A 38 26.02 8.92 13.62
C ALA A 38 25.76 8.01 12.41
N PHE A 39 25.86 6.68 12.57
CA PHE A 39 25.49 5.72 11.54
C PHE A 39 23.99 5.70 11.28
N ALA A 40 23.16 5.73 12.33
CA ALA A 40 21.71 5.81 12.25
C ALA A 40 21.26 7.14 11.68
N ALA A 41 21.84 8.27 12.13
CA ALA A 41 21.62 9.57 11.52
C ALA A 41 22.05 9.55 10.05
N ARG A 42 23.24 9.03 9.73
CA ARG A 42 23.67 8.88 8.34
C ARG A 42 22.75 7.96 7.54
N ALA A 43 22.24 6.86 8.09
CA ALA A 43 21.28 5.97 7.41
C ALA A 43 19.89 6.62 7.25
N LEU A 44 19.47 7.43 8.23
CA LEU A 44 18.22 8.21 8.22
C LEU A 44 18.30 9.43 7.28
N PHE A 45 19.49 9.99 7.07
CA PHE A 45 19.75 11.18 6.25
C PHE A 45 20.50 10.86 4.92
N LEU A 46 20.87 9.60 4.68
CA LEU A 46 21.39 9.15 3.38
C LEU A 46 20.26 9.29 2.38
N ARG A 47 20.46 10.18 1.41
CA ARG A 47 19.58 10.32 0.26
C ARG A 47 19.76 9.07 -0.60
N THR A 48 18.86 8.09 -0.47
CA THR A 48 18.69 7.09 -1.52
C THR A 48 17.94 7.75 -2.68
N ALA A 49 18.33 7.44 -3.91
CA ALA A 49 17.73 8.02 -5.11
C ALA A 49 16.21 7.81 -5.20
N THR A 50 15.69 6.83 -4.46
CA THR A 50 14.31 6.35 -4.52
C THR A 50 13.42 6.75 -3.32
N GLN A 51 13.94 7.31 -2.21
CA GLN A 51 13.08 7.63 -1.04
C GLN A 51 13.30 9.01 -0.38
N GLY A 52 14.22 9.86 -0.88
CA GLY A 52 14.55 11.12 -0.19
C GLY A 52 15.18 10.87 1.20
N PRO A 53 15.25 11.87 2.11
CA PRO A 53 15.59 11.61 3.51
C PRO A 53 14.53 10.65 4.10
N ALA A 54 14.93 9.64 4.88
CA ALA A 54 14.01 8.63 5.44
C ALA A 54 12.89 9.19 6.34
N LEU A 55 12.91 10.50 6.62
CA LEU A 55 11.93 11.26 7.39
C LEU A 55 10.88 11.99 6.53
N PHE A 56 11.12 12.21 5.23
CA PHE A 56 10.19 13.02 4.41
C PHE A 56 8.86 12.30 4.18
N ALA A 57 8.90 10.98 3.92
CA ALA A 57 7.69 10.16 3.86
C ALA A 57 6.92 10.15 5.20
N ARG A 58 7.63 10.24 6.35
CA ARG A 58 7.02 10.13 7.69
C ARG A 58 6.15 11.33 8.10
N GLN A 59 6.34 12.49 7.47
CA GLN A 59 5.52 13.68 7.71
C GLN A 59 4.06 13.48 7.31
N GLU A 60 3.78 12.58 6.36
CA GLU A 60 2.41 12.23 5.96
C GLU A 60 1.75 11.28 6.97
N PHE A 61 2.51 10.35 7.55
CA PHE A 61 1.98 9.22 8.33
C PHE A 61 1.71 9.57 9.80
N TRP A 62 2.66 10.27 10.41
CA TRP A 62 2.60 10.52 11.85
C TRP A 62 1.40 11.38 12.28
N PRO A 63 0.97 12.40 11.52
CA PRO A 63 -0.22 13.16 11.87
C PRO A 63 -1.47 12.28 12.01
N ALA A 64 -1.68 11.32 11.10
CA ALA A 64 -2.80 10.39 11.18
C ALA A 64 -2.70 9.47 12.41
N ALA A 65 -1.52 8.92 12.68
CA ALA A 65 -1.28 8.09 13.86
C ALA A 65 -1.54 8.86 15.17
N VAL A 66 -1.05 10.10 15.24
CA VAL A 66 -1.20 10.99 16.40
C VAL A 66 -2.67 11.41 16.57
N ALA A 67 -3.37 11.71 15.48
CA ALA A 67 -4.80 12.02 15.52
C ALA A 67 -5.62 10.82 16.02
N ALA A 68 -5.37 9.62 15.47
CA ALA A 68 -6.01 8.38 15.90
C ALA A 68 -5.79 8.10 17.40
N PHE A 69 -4.54 8.25 17.87
CA PHE A 69 -4.20 8.14 19.29
C PHE A 69 -4.91 9.21 20.14
N GLY A 70 -4.95 10.47 19.68
CA GLY A 70 -5.62 11.57 20.38
C GLY A 70 -7.12 11.33 20.58
N GLU A 71 -7.77 10.62 19.65
CA GLU A 71 -9.19 10.28 19.73
C GLU A 71 -9.48 9.08 20.66
N SER A 72 -8.54 8.14 20.80
CA SER A 72 -8.66 7.00 21.74
C SER A 72 -7.34 6.71 22.46
N PRO A 73 -6.93 7.55 23.43
CA PRO A 73 -5.59 7.43 24.03
C PRO A 73 -5.38 6.16 24.85
N LEU A 74 -6.43 5.65 25.52
CA LEU A 74 -6.31 4.49 26.40
C LEU A 74 -6.32 3.17 25.64
N TRP A 75 -7.28 3.03 24.71
CA TRP A 75 -7.59 1.76 24.05
C TRP A 75 -7.04 1.67 22.63
N GLY A 76 -6.68 2.81 22.02
CA GLY A 76 -6.43 2.90 20.59
C GLY A 76 -7.72 2.73 19.78
N LYS A 77 -7.58 2.69 18.47
CA LYS A 77 -8.69 2.56 17.52
C LYS A 77 -9.05 1.10 17.19
N GLY A 78 -8.27 0.14 17.67
CA GLY A 78 -8.36 -1.26 17.30
C GLY A 78 -7.17 -1.69 16.42
N PRO A 79 -6.85 -2.99 16.38
CA PRO A 79 -5.76 -3.50 15.56
C PRO A 79 -6.08 -3.42 14.06
N GLY A 80 -5.08 -3.13 13.23
CA GLY A 80 -5.22 -3.13 11.77
C GLY A 80 -6.04 -1.96 11.20
N VAL A 81 -6.45 -1.00 12.03
CA VAL A 81 -7.28 0.15 11.61
C VAL A 81 -6.47 1.36 11.17
N TYR A 82 -5.14 1.36 11.37
CA TYR A 82 -4.29 2.49 10.98
C TYR A 82 -4.46 2.89 9.49
N PRO A 83 -4.54 1.96 8.52
CA PRO A 83 -4.78 2.34 7.11
C PRO A 83 -6.08 3.14 6.92
N SER A 84 -7.15 2.76 7.63
CA SER A 84 -8.44 3.46 7.60
C SER A 84 -8.32 4.85 8.21
N GLU A 85 -7.64 4.98 9.34
CA GLU A 85 -7.37 6.26 10.00
C GLU A 85 -6.49 7.18 9.14
N PHE A 86 -5.52 6.60 8.43
CA PHE A 86 -4.69 7.31 7.46
C PHE A 86 -5.51 7.82 6.27
N MET A 87 -6.39 6.99 5.71
CA MET A 87 -7.31 7.41 4.65
C MET A 87 -8.29 8.49 5.14
N ARG A 88 -8.83 8.34 6.35
CA ARG A 88 -9.73 9.32 6.98
C ARG A 88 -9.07 10.69 7.17
N ALA A 89 -7.79 10.71 7.57
CA ALA A 89 -7.04 11.95 7.77
C ALA A 89 -6.69 12.68 6.47
N ASN A 90 -6.56 11.96 5.35
CA ASN A 90 -6.13 12.52 4.06
C ASN A 90 -7.29 12.64 3.04
N SER A 91 -8.46 12.10 3.36
CA SER A 91 -9.77 12.21 2.70
C SER A 91 -9.96 11.78 1.24
N VAL A 92 -8.94 11.39 0.47
CA VAL A 92 -9.00 10.70 -0.85
C VAL A 92 -7.72 9.86 -0.95
N PRO A 93 -7.67 8.68 -1.64
CA PRO A 93 -6.60 7.73 -1.38
C PRO A 93 -5.23 8.40 -1.45
N PRO A 94 -4.39 8.15 -0.43
CA PRO A 94 -3.09 8.78 -0.33
C PRO A 94 -2.31 8.47 -1.61
N GLN A 95 -1.45 9.41 -2.05
CA GLN A 95 -0.63 9.19 -3.25
C GLN A 95 0.24 7.93 -3.17
N ARG A 96 0.38 7.38 -1.96
CA ARG A 96 1.08 6.16 -1.62
C ARG A 96 0.30 5.43 -0.51
N PRO A 97 -0.19 4.20 -0.71
CA PRO A 97 -0.81 3.42 0.34
C PRO A 97 0.28 2.89 1.26
N PHE A 98 0.17 3.24 2.55
CA PHE A 98 1.03 2.67 3.58
C PHE A 98 0.20 1.99 4.63
N LEU A 99 0.63 0.79 5.01
CA LEU A 99 -0.11 -0.11 5.89
C LEU A 99 0.11 0.20 7.38
N HIS A 100 1.08 1.05 7.70
CA HIS A 100 1.50 1.33 9.06
C HIS A 100 2.21 2.68 9.14
N ALA A 101 2.31 3.26 10.33
CA ALA A 101 2.89 4.59 10.56
C ALA A 101 4.42 4.69 10.30
N HIS A 102 5.05 3.63 9.78
CA HIS A 102 6.51 3.45 9.69
C HIS A 102 7.25 3.78 11.00
N SER A 103 6.56 3.55 12.12
CA SER A 103 6.98 3.77 13.49
C SER A 103 6.14 2.86 14.38
N VAL A 104 6.76 1.78 14.88
CA VAL A 104 6.09 0.79 15.74
C VAL A 104 5.40 1.47 16.94
N PRO A 105 6.02 2.43 17.67
CA PRO A 105 5.34 3.11 18.77
C PRO A 105 4.11 3.91 18.32
N LEU A 106 4.18 4.61 17.18
CA LEU A 106 3.05 5.41 16.70
C LEU A 106 1.92 4.52 16.16
N ASN A 107 2.25 3.42 15.50
CA ASN A 107 1.26 2.45 15.06
C ASN A 107 0.56 1.81 16.25
N LEU A 108 1.32 1.39 17.26
CA LEU A 108 0.79 0.79 18.48
C LEU A 108 -0.01 1.80 19.31
N ALA A 109 0.41 3.06 19.33
CA ALA A 109 -0.37 4.13 19.96
C ALA A 109 -1.71 4.32 19.24
N ALA A 110 -1.70 4.42 17.91
CA ALA A 110 -2.91 4.60 17.11
C ALA A 110 -3.89 3.42 17.28
N GLU A 111 -3.39 2.19 17.23
CA GLU A 111 -4.22 0.98 17.20
C GLU A 111 -4.58 0.44 18.59
N ALA A 112 -3.66 0.52 19.55
CA ALA A 112 -3.80 -0.11 20.87
C ALA A 112 -3.61 0.87 22.06
N GLY A 113 -3.37 2.15 21.79
CA GLY A 113 -3.30 3.20 22.82
C GLY A 113 -2.19 3.00 23.84
N LEU A 114 -2.37 3.63 25.00
CA LEU A 114 -1.46 3.52 26.15
C LEU A 114 -1.38 2.10 26.70
N LEU A 115 -2.45 1.30 26.58
CA LEU A 115 -2.44 -0.10 27.00
C LEU A 115 -1.52 -0.95 26.12
N GLY A 116 -1.59 -0.79 24.79
CA GLY A 116 -0.69 -1.44 23.85
C GLY A 116 0.76 -1.01 24.07
N LEU A 117 1.01 0.29 24.18
CA LEU A 117 2.33 0.83 24.50
C LEU A 117 2.89 0.29 25.83
N GLY A 118 2.05 0.24 26.87
CA GLY A 118 2.40 -0.30 28.17
C GLY A 118 2.70 -1.79 28.12
N ALA A 119 1.89 -2.57 27.39
CA ALA A 119 2.14 -3.98 27.15
C ALA A 119 3.48 -4.18 26.42
N ALA A 120 3.76 -3.44 25.34
CA ALA A 120 5.03 -3.52 24.65
C ALA A 120 6.23 -3.14 25.54
N ALA A 121 6.10 -2.10 26.37
CA ALA A 121 7.14 -1.71 27.33
C ALA A 121 7.39 -2.80 28.40
N LEU A 122 6.33 -3.41 28.94
CA LEU A 122 6.42 -4.53 29.87
C LEU A 122 7.07 -5.76 29.21
N MET A 123 6.72 -6.04 27.96
CA MET A 123 7.29 -7.13 27.16
C MET A 123 8.80 -6.94 26.94
N VAL A 124 9.23 -5.73 26.52
CA VAL A 124 10.65 -5.38 26.38
C VAL A 124 11.38 -5.46 27.73
N GLY A 125 10.77 -4.95 28.80
CA GLY A 125 11.30 -5.02 30.16
C GLY A 125 11.48 -6.46 30.66
N ALA A 126 10.50 -7.33 30.42
CA ALA A 126 10.56 -8.75 30.76
C ALA A 126 11.66 -9.47 29.99
N GLY A 127 11.83 -9.19 28.69
CA GLY A 127 12.93 -9.71 27.89
C GLY A 127 14.30 -9.27 28.40
N ALA A 128 14.45 -8.00 28.81
CA ALA A 128 15.68 -7.48 29.40
C ALA A 128 15.99 -8.16 30.75
N VAL A 129 14.99 -8.38 31.60
CA VAL A 129 15.15 -9.12 32.87
C VAL A 129 15.51 -10.59 32.61
N ALA A 130 14.90 -11.24 31.62
CA ALA A 130 15.25 -12.61 31.23
C ALA A 130 16.71 -12.71 30.77
N LEU A 131 17.17 -11.78 29.93
CA LEU A 131 18.58 -11.67 29.51
C LEU A 131 19.53 -11.42 30.69
N TRP A 132 19.13 -10.56 31.63
CA TRP A 132 19.91 -10.28 32.83
C TRP A 132 20.02 -11.51 33.74
N ARG A 133 18.92 -12.23 33.97
CA ARG A 133 18.90 -13.49 34.74
C ARG A 133 19.69 -14.61 34.05
N ALA A 134 19.65 -14.69 32.72
CA ALA A 134 20.46 -15.64 31.94
C ALA A 134 21.98 -15.36 32.05
N ARG A 135 22.38 -14.11 32.34
CA ARG A 135 23.77 -13.70 32.57
C ARG A 135 24.24 -13.91 34.01
N GLY A 136 23.33 -13.94 34.99
CA GLY A 136 23.65 -13.91 36.43
C GLY A 136 24.01 -15.25 37.08
N VAL A 137 23.95 -16.38 36.37
CA VAL A 137 24.29 -17.70 36.92
C VAL A 137 25.74 -18.08 36.54
N ALA A 138 26.49 -18.67 37.48
CA ALA A 138 27.92 -18.99 37.41
C ALA A 138 28.37 -19.70 36.11
N ALA A 139 29.69 -19.80 35.87
CA ALA A 139 30.27 -20.47 34.69
C ALA A 139 29.65 -21.87 34.50
N VAL A 140 29.25 -22.20 33.26
CA VAL A 140 28.51 -23.43 32.90
C VAL A 140 29.18 -24.70 33.45
N ASP A 141 30.51 -24.69 33.51
CA ASP A 141 31.34 -25.80 33.96
C ASP A 141 31.27 -26.05 35.49
N ALA A 142 30.70 -25.12 36.26
CA ALA A 142 30.57 -25.18 37.73
C ALA A 142 29.10 -25.21 38.20
N MET A 143 28.14 -25.35 37.27
CA MET A 143 26.71 -25.32 37.57
C MET A 143 26.20 -26.73 37.90
N ASP A 144 25.48 -26.87 39.01
CA ASP A 144 24.70 -28.07 39.24
C ASP A 144 23.57 -28.21 38.18
N GLY A 145 22.99 -29.40 38.07
CA GLY A 145 21.95 -29.67 37.07
C GLY A 145 20.71 -28.79 37.21
N ALA A 146 20.39 -28.29 38.41
CA ALA A 146 19.25 -27.41 38.64
C ALA A 146 19.54 -25.96 38.19
N ALA A 147 20.75 -25.46 38.47
CA ALA A 147 21.24 -24.17 38.01
C ALA A 147 21.38 -24.14 36.48
N TYR A 148 21.90 -25.22 35.87
CA TYR A 148 21.96 -25.39 34.41
C TYR A 148 20.57 -25.31 33.77
N ARG A 149 19.60 -26.09 34.28
CA ARG A 149 18.21 -26.04 33.80
C ARG A 149 17.60 -24.65 33.94
N ARG A 150 17.84 -23.96 35.06
CA ARG A 150 17.35 -22.59 35.27
C ARG A 150 17.93 -21.59 34.26
N ARG A 151 19.22 -21.68 33.95
CA ARG A 151 19.90 -20.81 32.97
C ARG A 151 19.44 -21.10 31.54
N ALA A 152 19.35 -22.38 31.15
CA ALA A 152 18.87 -22.79 29.83
C ALA A 152 17.42 -22.33 29.58
N ARG A 153 16.56 -22.38 30.61
CA ARG A 153 15.18 -21.86 30.56
C ARG A 153 15.14 -20.35 30.30
N TRP A 154 15.85 -19.54 31.08
CA TRP A 154 15.86 -18.08 30.86
C TRP A 154 16.53 -17.67 29.54
N ALA A 155 17.53 -18.42 29.07
CA ALA A 155 18.12 -18.24 27.76
C ALA A 155 17.14 -18.58 26.62
N ALA A 156 16.33 -19.64 26.76
CA ALA A 156 15.29 -19.98 25.80
C ALA A 156 14.17 -18.92 25.77
N VAL A 157 13.75 -18.42 26.94
CA VAL A 157 12.80 -17.30 27.06
C VAL A 157 13.36 -16.06 26.37
N ALA A 158 14.62 -15.69 26.64
CA ALA A 158 15.27 -14.55 26.00
C ALA A 158 15.44 -14.71 24.48
N ALA A 159 15.73 -15.92 23.99
CA ALA A 159 15.83 -16.21 22.56
C ALA A 159 14.46 -16.14 21.86
N ALA A 160 13.40 -16.65 22.50
CA ALA A 160 12.02 -16.51 22.02
C ALA A 160 11.60 -15.03 21.95
N TRP A 161 11.98 -14.22 22.95
CA TRP A 161 11.77 -12.77 22.96
C TRP A 161 12.53 -12.05 21.84
N ALA A 162 13.80 -12.39 21.64
CA ALA A 162 14.60 -11.82 20.56
C ALA A 162 14.04 -12.20 19.19
N GLY A 163 13.59 -13.44 18.99
CA GLY A 163 12.93 -13.89 17.77
C GLY A 163 11.63 -13.13 17.52
N PHE A 164 10.77 -13.00 18.54
CA PHE A 164 9.54 -12.21 18.47
C PHE A 164 9.83 -10.75 18.11
N LEU A 165 10.71 -10.06 18.84
CA LEU A 165 11.03 -8.66 18.55
C LEU A 165 11.67 -8.46 17.17
N THR A 166 12.51 -9.40 16.69
CA THR A 166 13.16 -9.27 15.39
C THR A 166 12.17 -9.41 14.23
N HIS A 167 11.11 -10.22 14.39
CA HIS A 167 10.06 -10.40 13.36
C HIS A 167 8.94 -9.37 13.50
N SER A 168 8.54 -9.03 14.73
CA SER A 168 7.43 -8.11 15.03
C SER A 168 7.78 -6.63 14.97
N LEU A 169 9.05 -6.25 14.82
CA LEU A 169 9.45 -4.86 14.56
C LEU A 169 9.18 -4.41 13.11
N VAL A 170 8.85 -5.35 12.22
CA VAL A 170 8.74 -5.12 10.77
C VAL A 170 7.41 -5.58 10.16
N ASP A 171 6.62 -6.43 10.83
CA ASP A 171 5.38 -7.02 10.29
C ASP A 171 4.14 -6.86 11.19
N ASP A 172 2.97 -7.07 10.58
CA ASP A 172 1.62 -6.98 11.17
C ASP A 172 1.42 -7.94 12.35
N HIS A 173 1.50 -7.38 13.55
CA HIS A 173 1.58 -8.06 14.85
C HIS A 173 0.35 -8.88 15.23
N THR A 174 -0.81 -8.66 14.62
CA THR A 174 -2.06 -9.34 14.97
C THR A 174 -2.36 -10.55 14.09
N ARG A 175 -1.78 -10.64 12.89
CA ARG A 175 -2.12 -11.69 11.91
C ARG A 175 -1.35 -12.99 12.07
N TYR A 176 -0.13 -12.93 12.59
CA TYR A 176 0.70 -14.13 12.69
C TYR A 176 0.58 -14.75 14.08
N LEU A 177 0.15 -16.02 14.13
CA LEU A 177 0.21 -16.91 15.30
C LEU A 177 1.61 -16.95 15.95
N ALA A 178 2.63 -16.43 15.25
CA ALA A 178 3.96 -16.10 15.75
C ALA A 178 3.95 -15.17 16.98
N ALA A 179 2.91 -14.38 17.24
CA ALA A 179 2.76 -13.64 18.50
C ALA A 179 2.31 -14.53 19.67
N ALA A 180 1.55 -15.59 19.38
CA ALA A 180 1.13 -16.58 20.37
C ALA A 180 2.26 -17.56 20.74
N LEU A 181 3.18 -17.87 19.81
CA LEU A 181 4.27 -18.84 20.06
C LEU A 181 5.18 -18.46 21.25
N PRO A 182 5.67 -17.20 21.39
CA PRO A 182 6.45 -16.76 22.54
C PRO A 182 5.64 -16.81 23.83
N LEU A 183 4.34 -16.49 23.78
CA LEU A 183 3.41 -16.59 24.91
C LEU A 183 3.22 -18.05 25.36
N ILE A 184 3.10 -18.98 24.42
CA ILE A 184 3.01 -20.42 24.67
C ILE A 184 4.32 -20.96 25.24
N VAL A 185 5.46 -20.57 24.68
CA VAL A 185 6.80 -20.95 25.18
C VAL A 185 7.03 -20.39 26.60
N MET A 186 6.57 -19.17 26.87
CA MET A 186 6.62 -18.56 28.20
C MET A 186 5.70 -19.29 29.19
N LEU A 187 4.47 -19.62 28.79
CA LEU A 187 3.54 -20.39 29.61
C LEU A 187 4.09 -21.79 29.92
N ALA A 188 4.66 -22.47 28.94
CA ALA A 188 5.32 -23.76 29.12
C ALA A 188 6.55 -23.65 30.05
N ALA A 189 7.33 -22.58 29.96
CA ALA A 189 8.48 -22.34 30.82
C ALA A 189 8.08 -22.03 32.28
N VAL A 190 6.96 -21.33 32.49
CA VAL A 190 6.39 -21.00 33.80
C VAL A 190 5.71 -22.21 34.44
N LEU A 191 4.92 -22.97 33.69
CA LEU A 191 4.23 -24.17 34.18
C LEU A 191 5.18 -25.36 34.46
N ALA A 192 6.40 -25.33 33.91
CA ALA A 192 7.44 -26.33 34.19
C ALA A 192 8.22 -26.07 35.50
N GLU A 193 7.73 -25.21 36.39
CA GLU A 193 8.24 -25.09 37.77
C GLU A 193 7.78 -26.28 38.63
N PRO A 194 8.70 -27.01 39.29
CA PRO A 194 8.30 -28.01 40.26
C PRO A 194 7.69 -27.34 41.49
N PRO A 195 6.54 -27.82 42.01
CA PRO A 195 5.92 -27.28 43.21
C PRO A 195 6.83 -27.60 44.41
N GLY A 196 7.60 -26.61 44.87
CA GLY A 196 8.49 -26.79 46.04
C GLY A 196 9.82 -26.05 45.98
N GLY A 197 10.20 -25.42 44.86
CA GLY A 197 11.28 -24.44 44.89
C GLY A 197 10.80 -23.18 45.60
N ALA A 198 11.38 -22.84 46.75
CA ALA A 198 11.06 -21.62 47.48
C ALA A 198 11.02 -20.43 46.50
N ILE A 199 9.83 -19.86 46.33
CA ILE A 199 9.67 -18.57 45.69
C ILE A 199 10.37 -17.59 46.63
N GLU A 200 11.63 -17.28 46.36
CA GLU A 200 12.34 -16.24 47.09
C GLU A 200 11.53 -14.96 46.93
N ASN A 201 10.89 -14.56 48.02
CA ASN A 201 10.09 -13.35 48.18
C ASN A 201 10.99 -12.11 48.02
N GLY A 202 11.43 -11.83 46.79
CA GLY A 202 11.72 -10.47 46.36
C GLY A 202 10.42 -9.83 45.85
N PRO A 203 10.34 -8.49 45.73
CA PRO A 203 9.17 -7.80 45.19
C PRO A 203 9.06 -7.98 43.67
N GLY A 204 9.14 -9.23 43.20
CA GLY A 204 9.11 -9.60 41.79
C GLY A 204 7.71 -10.00 41.39
N LEU A 205 7.12 -9.27 40.43
CA LEU A 205 5.87 -9.66 39.79
C LEU A 205 5.93 -11.15 39.39
N HIS A 206 4.99 -11.95 39.91
CA HIS A 206 4.82 -13.35 39.51
C HIS A 206 4.59 -13.41 37.99
N PRO A 207 5.16 -14.38 37.24
CA PRO A 207 5.02 -14.45 35.78
C PRO A 207 3.56 -14.45 35.28
N LEU A 208 2.62 -14.95 36.09
CA LEU A 208 1.17 -14.85 35.83
C LEU A 208 0.67 -13.40 35.68
N VAL A 209 1.29 -12.42 36.35
CA VAL A 209 0.93 -11.01 36.23
C VAL A 209 1.34 -10.44 34.87
N LEU A 210 2.37 -11.01 34.22
CA LEU A 210 2.70 -10.71 32.81
C LEU A 210 1.79 -11.45 31.82
N PHE A 211 1.10 -12.49 32.28
CA PHE A 211 0.25 -13.34 31.46
C PHE A 211 -1.17 -12.78 31.31
N LEU A 212 -1.73 -12.16 32.36
CA LEU A 212 -3.07 -11.56 32.30
C LEU A 212 -3.22 -10.48 31.22
N PRO A 213 -2.30 -9.51 31.08
CA PRO A 213 -2.37 -8.51 30.00
C PRO A 213 -2.21 -9.13 28.62
N ALA A 214 -1.39 -10.17 28.49
CA ALA A 214 -1.16 -10.84 27.22
C ALA A 214 -2.33 -11.74 26.80
N LEU A 215 -3.00 -12.38 27.75
CA LEU A 215 -4.23 -13.15 27.51
C LEU A 215 -5.41 -12.22 27.20
N ALA A 216 -5.49 -11.07 27.88
CA ALA A 216 -6.44 -10.01 27.54
C ALA A 216 -6.17 -9.43 26.14
N ALA A 217 -4.91 -9.17 25.79
CA ALA A 217 -4.52 -8.69 24.47
C ALA A 217 -4.78 -9.74 23.38
N GLY A 218 -4.48 -11.01 23.62
CA GLY A 218 -4.78 -12.11 22.70
C GLY A 218 -6.27 -12.36 22.52
N GLY A 219 -7.05 -12.29 23.61
CA GLY A 219 -8.51 -12.37 23.55
C GLY A 219 -9.13 -11.19 22.82
N PHE A 220 -8.62 -9.98 23.05
CA PHE A 220 -9.01 -8.77 22.31
C PHE A 220 -8.62 -8.85 20.84
N ALA A 221 -7.43 -9.37 20.50
CA ALA A 221 -7.01 -9.60 19.12
C ALA A 221 -7.93 -10.62 18.43
N LEU A 222 -8.21 -11.77 19.03
CA LEU A 222 -9.15 -12.76 18.48
C LEU A 222 -10.56 -12.18 18.31
N TYR A 223 -11.01 -11.37 19.28
CA TYR A 223 -12.26 -10.63 19.20
C TYR A 223 -12.24 -9.67 18.00
N ALA A 224 -11.20 -8.85 17.83
CA ALA A 224 -11.09 -7.88 16.74
C ALA A 224 -10.97 -8.54 15.35
N LEU A 225 -10.22 -9.65 15.26
CA LEU A 225 -9.99 -10.39 14.01
C LEU A 225 -11.26 -11.09 13.47
N ARG A 226 -12.33 -11.23 14.28
CA ARG A 226 -13.56 -11.92 13.84
C ARG A 226 -14.22 -11.20 12.65
N ALA A 227 -14.26 -9.86 12.70
CA ALA A 227 -14.89 -9.05 11.66
C ALA A 227 -14.01 -9.02 10.40
N GLU A 228 -12.69 -9.03 10.60
CA GLU A 228 -11.71 -9.13 9.52
C GLU A 228 -11.79 -10.47 8.77
N ALA A 229 -11.91 -11.59 9.46
CA ALA A 229 -12.06 -12.90 8.82
C ALA A 229 -13.35 -13.00 7.96
N LEU A 230 -14.40 -12.29 8.35
CA LEU A 230 -15.63 -12.15 7.55
C LEU A 230 -15.38 -11.24 6.34
N ALA A 231 -14.66 -10.13 6.52
CA ALA A 231 -14.26 -9.23 5.44
C ALA A 231 -13.37 -9.94 4.41
N GLU A 232 -12.45 -10.82 4.81
CA GLU A 232 -11.63 -11.62 3.89
C GLU A 232 -12.47 -12.57 3.03
N GLN A 233 -13.43 -13.29 3.64
CA GLN A 233 -14.37 -14.14 2.90
C GLN A 233 -15.24 -13.34 1.93
N SER A 234 -15.60 -12.12 2.33
CA SER A 234 -16.30 -11.17 1.46
C SER A 234 -15.43 -10.78 0.25
N ILE A 235 -14.15 -10.49 0.47
CA ILE A 235 -13.16 -10.17 -0.56
C ILE A 235 -13.01 -11.32 -1.56
N GLU A 236 -12.84 -12.54 -1.06
CA GLU A 236 -12.74 -13.74 -1.89
C GLU A 236 -13.99 -13.94 -2.76
N ALA A 237 -15.18 -13.81 -2.17
CA ALA A 237 -16.45 -13.93 -2.88
C ALA A 237 -16.59 -12.89 -4.00
N ALA A 238 -16.25 -11.62 -3.76
CA ALA A 238 -16.29 -10.62 -4.82
C ALA A 238 -15.22 -10.82 -5.88
N GLY A 239 -14.04 -11.34 -5.50
CA GLY A 239 -12.99 -11.73 -6.44
C GLY A 239 -13.48 -12.77 -7.45
N ALA A 240 -14.34 -13.68 -6.99
CA ALA A 240 -15.05 -14.67 -7.81
C ALA A 240 -16.29 -14.09 -8.54
N GLY A 241 -16.66 -12.83 -8.31
CA GLY A 241 -17.82 -12.16 -8.90
C GLY A 241 -19.15 -12.42 -8.18
N ASP A 242 -19.14 -13.13 -7.05
CA ASP A 242 -20.32 -13.41 -6.24
C ASP A 242 -20.60 -12.25 -5.25
N TRP A 243 -21.19 -11.19 -5.78
CA TRP A 243 -21.50 -9.98 -5.02
C TRP A 243 -22.56 -10.17 -3.94
N ALA A 244 -23.49 -11.11 -4.12
CA ALA A 244 -24.52 -11.40 -3.11
C ALA A 244 -23.91 -12.08 -1.88
N ARG A 245 -22.95 -13.00 -2.08
CA ARG A 245 -22.20 -13.58 -0.98
C ARG A 245 -21.24 -12.58 -0.35
N ALA A 246 -20.59 -11.74 -1.17
CA ALA A 246 -19.73 -10.67 -0.66
C ALA A 246 -20.51 -9.73 0.27
N ALA A 247 -21.66 -9.21 -0.18
CA ALA A 247 -22.49 -8.30 0.61
C ALA A 247 -22.89 -8.92 1.96
N ARG A 248 -23.36 -10.18 1.97
CA ARG A 248 -23.72 -10.89 3.21
C ARG A 248 -22.56 -11.02 4.20
N PHE A 249 -21.37 -11.37 3.74
CA PHE A 249 -20.21 -11.46 4.63
C PHE A 249 -19.78 -10.08 5.16
N MET A 250 -19.95 -9.03 4.37
CA MET A 250 -19.60 -7.69 4.80
C MET A 250 -20.64 -7.10 5.78
N ASP A 251 -21.92 -7.42 5.61
CA ASP A 251 -22.96 -7.15 6.61
C ASP A 251 -22.59 -7.80 7.96
N GLN A 252 -22.21 -9.09 7.93
CA GLN A 252 -21.78 -9.79 9.13
C GLN A 252 -20.52 -9.17 9.74
N ALA A 253 -19.57 -8.69 8.93
CA ALA A 253 -18.38 -7.99 9.41
C ALA A 253 -18.76 -6.66 10.09
N ALA A 254 -19.68 -5.90 9.48
CA ALA A 254 -20.19 -4.64 10.02
C ALA A 254 -21.02 -4.84 11.31
N GLU A 255 -21.79 -5.92 11.41
CA GLU A 255 -22.49 -6.31 12.64
C GLU A 255 -21.51 -6.78 13.73
N ALA A 256 -20.45 -7.47 13.33
CA ALA A 256 -19.40 -7.91 14.25
C ALA A 256 -18.60 -6.73 14.81
N ASP A 257 -18.33 -5.69 14.03
CA ASP A 257 -17.72 -4.45 14.51
C ASP A 257 -18.50 -3.21 14.01
N PRO A 258 -19.58 -2.82 14.71
CA PRO A 258 -20.47 -1.75 14.28
C PRO A 258 -19.87 -0.36 14.44
N ALA A 259 -18.73 -0.23 15.13
CA ALA A 259 -18.03 1.04 15.32
C ALA A 259 -17.06 1.33 14.17
N LEU A 260 -16.62 0.31 13.42
CA LEU A 260 -15.70 0.49 12.31
C LEU A 260 -16.46 0.92 11.04
N ALA A 261 -16.33 2.19 10.69
CA ALA A 261 -16.97 2.77 9.51
C ALA A 261 -16.60 2.03 8.21
N LEU A 262 -15.39 1.50 8.12
CA LEU A 262 -14.89 0.80 6.95
C LEU A 262 -15.78 -0.38 6.54
N TYR A 263 -16.22 -1.23 7.47
CA TYR A 263 -17.07 -2.38 7.12
C TYR A 263 -18.42 -1.94 6.58
N TRP A 264 -19.03 -0.91 7.18
CA TRP A 264 -20.25 -0.29 6.65
C TRP A 264 -20.04 0.28 5.25
N GLN A 265 -18.90 0.93 5.01
CA GLN A 265 -18.59 1.47 3.68
C GLN A 265 -18.42 0.36 2.64
N GLN A 266 -17.76 -0.74 2.99
CA GLN A 266 -17.58 -1.88 2.10
C GLN A 266 -18.88 -2.67 1.89
N ALA A 267 -19.74 -2.79 2.90
CA ALA A 267 -21.07 -3.40 2.77
C ALA A 267 -21.92 -2.57 1.80
N GLY A 268 -21.91 -1.25 1.99
CA GLY A 268 -22.58 -0.31 1.10
C GLY A 268 -22.10 -0.41 -0.35
N TYR A 269 -20.79 -0.59 -0.55
CA TYR A 269 -20.23 -0.85 -1.88
C TYR A 269 -20.72 -2.18 -2.45
N ALA A 270 -20.64 -3.28 -1.69
CA ALA A 270 -21.03 -4.61 -2.15
C ALA A 270 -22.53 -4.68 -2.53
N HIS A 271 -23.40 -4.08 -1.71
CA HIS A 271 -24.82 -3.91 -2.05
C HIS A 271 -25.02 -2.98 -3.24
N GLY A 272 -24.22 -1.92 -3.37
CA GLY A 272 -24.24 -1.02 -4.52
C GLY A 272 -24.00 -1.73 -5.86
N ARG A 273 -23.22 -2.81 -5.86
CA ARG A 273 -23.01 -3.67 -7.04
C ARG A 273 -24.27 -4.42 -7.48
N LEU A 274 -25.19 -4.64 -6.54
CA LEU A 274 -26.46 -5.31 -6.72
C LEU A 274 -27.63 -4.32 -6.82
N ALA A 275 -27.37 -3.01 -6.86
CA ALA A 275 -28.37 -1.95 -6.81
C ALA A 275 -29.34 -1.88 -8.01
N ALA A 276 -29.26 -2.80 -8.97
CA ALA A 276 -30.35 -3.05 -9.91
C ALA A 276 -31.61 -3.56 -9.18
N ASP A 277 -31.44 -4.25 -8.05
CA ASP A 277 -32.51 -4.56 -7.11
C ASP A 277 -32.74 -3.35 -6.17
N PRO A 278 -33.97 -2.79 -6.12
CA PRO A 278 -34.30 -1.69 -5.21
C PRO A 278 -34.04 -1.98 -3.72
N ALA A 279 -34.17 -3.24 -3.29
CA ALA A 279 -33.89 -3.63 -1.90
C ALA A 279 -32.39 -3.50 -1.60
N GLU A 280 -31.55 -3.96 -2.52
CA GLU A 280 -30.08 -3.87 -2.42
C GLU A 280 -29.61 -2.41 -2.52
N LEU A 281 -30.20 -1.61 -3.39
CA LEU A 281 -29.93 -0.16 -3.46
C LEU A 281 -30.25 0.55 -2.13
N THR A 282 -31.36 0.20 -1.50
CA THR A 282 -31.75 0.76 -0.19
C THR A 282 -30.76 0.36 0.90
N ARG A 283 -30.34 -0.91 0.93
CA ARG A 283 -29.30 -1.39 1.85
C ARG A 283 -27.96 -0.69 1.62
N ALA A 284 -27.57 -0.51 0.36
CA ALA A 284 -26.33 0.14 -0.03
C ALA A 284 -26.26 1.57 0.51
N ILE A 285 -27.34 2.35 0.32
CA ILE A 285 -27.48 3.70 0.84
C ILE A 285 -27.39 3.70 2.37
N GLY A 286 -28.17 2.86 3.06
CA GLY A 286 -28.18 2.81 4.52
C GLY A 286 -26.81 2.46 5.14
N CYS A 287 -26.08 1.54 4.52
CA CYS A 287 -24.73 1.20 4.96
C CYS A 287 -23.74 2.36 4.76
N LEU A 288 -23.79 3.05 3.62
CA LEU A 288 -22.91 4.20 3.38
C LEU A 288 -23.28 5.42 4.24
N GLU A 289 -24.57 5.65 4.53
CA GLU A 289 -25.02 6.67 5.49
C GLU A 289 -24.43 6.37 6.87
N ARG A 290 -24.53 5.12 7.33
CA ARG A 290 -23.92 4.69 8.59
C ARG A 290 -22.41 4.89 8.62
N GLY A 291 -21.72 4.54 7.54
CA GLY A 291 -20.28 4.77 7.39
C GLY A 291 -19.91 6.26 7.40
N ALA A 292 -20.71 7.10 6.77
CA ALA A 292 -20.51 8.56 6.74
C ALA A 292 -20.79 9.23 8.09
N ASP A 293 -21.72 8.70 8.89
CA ASP A 293 -22.00 9.15 10.25
C ASP A 293 -20.86 8.81 11.22
N LEU A 294 -20.27 7.62 11.07
CA LEU A 294 -19.12 7.19 11.86
C LEU A 294 -17.84 7.97 11.49
N GLU A 295 -17.68 8.34 10.22
CA GLU A 295 -16.55 9.12 9.72
C GLU A 295 -16.99 10.40 8.98
N PRO A 296 -17.46 11.43 9.72
CA PRO A 296 -18.05 12.62 9.12
C PRO A 296 -17.05 13.51 8.37
N ARG A 297 -15.75 13.25 8.50
CA ARG A 297 -14.69 13.98 7.78
C ARG A 297 -14.16 13.24 6.56
N TYR A 298 -14.56 11.99 6.36
CA TYR A 298 -14.10 11.20 5.23
C TYR A 298 -14.96 11.50 3.98
N ALA A 299 -14.31 11.86 2.88
CA ALA A 299 -15.03 12.29 1.67
C ALA A 299 -15.59 11.12 0.87
N VAL A 300 -14.91 9.96 0.87
CA VAL A 300 -15.26 8.80 0.03
C VAL A 300 -16.68 8.27 0.25
N PRO A 301 -17.18 8.07 1.48
CA PRO A 301 -18.54 7.57 1.69
C PRO A 301 -19.59 8.52 1.11
N ARG A 302 -19.38 9.84 1.20
CA ARG A 302 -20.26 10.85 0.62
C ARG A 302 -20.23 10.84 -0.91
N ALA A 303 -19.06 10.64 -1.48
CA ALA A 303 -18.89 10.52 -2.92
C ALA A 303 -19.61 9.28 -3.47
N ASN A 304 -19.57 8.16 -2.73
CA ASN A 304 -20.29 6.93 -3.08
C ASN A 304 -21.81 7.08 -2.86
N LEU A 305 -22.24 7.72 -1.77
CA LEU A 305 -23.66 8.04 -1.54
C LEU A 305 -24.24 8.87 -2.66
N ALA A 306 -23.50 9.89 -3.10
CA ALA A 306 -23.92 10.75 -4.20
C ALA A 306 -24.29 9.93 -5.44
N ALA A 307 -23.50 8.90 -5.72
CA ALA A 307 -23.72 8.09 -6.89
C ALA A 307 -24.88 7.10 -6.74
N LEU A 308 -25.10 6.53 -5.55
CA LEU A 308 -26.29 5.73 -5.28
C LEU A 308 -27.57 6.59 -5.30
N TYR A 309 -27.51 7.82 -4.78
CA TYR A 309 -28.61 8.77 -4.91
C TYR A 309 -28.89 9.12 -6.38
N TRP A 310 -27.84 9.28 -7.18
CA TRP A 310 -27.99 9.49 -8.61
C TRP A 310 -28.71 8.32 -9.29
N GLN A 311 -28.28 7.09 -9.01
CA GLN A 311 -28.89 5.87 -9.51
C GLN A 311 -30.35 5.72 -9.04
N SER A 312 -30.67 6.13 -7.82
CA SER A 312 -32.04 6.12 -7.30
C SER A 312 -32.92 7.28 -7.81
N GLY A 313 -32.42 8.12 -8.71
CA GLY A 313 -33.13 9.29 -9.25
C GLY A 313 -33.18 10.51 -8.32
N ARG A 314 -32.51 10.46 -7.17
CA ARG A 314 -32.41 11.55 -6.16
C ARG A 314 -31.31 12.53 -6.57
N ARG A 315 -31.49 13.24 -7.68
CA ARG A 315 -30.44 14.04 -8.36
C ARG A 315 -29.92 15.21 -7.53
N GLU A 316 -30.79 15.89 -6.80
CA GLU A 316 -30.41 17.01 -5.93
C GLU A 316 -29.55 16.53 -4.76
N GLU A 317 -29.92 15.40 -4.15
CA GLU A 317 -29.19 14.80 -3.04
C GLU A 317 -27.84 14.23 -3.49
N ALA A 318 -27.79 13.66 -4.71
CA ALA A 318 -26.55 13.28 -5.36
C ALA A 318 -25.58 14.46 -5.48
N THR A 319 -26.07 15.59 -6.01
CA THR A 319 -25.27 16.80 -6.19
C THR A 319 -24.79 17.37 -4.84
N ALA A 320 -25.67 17.40 -3.84
CA ALA A 320 -25.34 17.88 -2.50
C ALA A 320 -24.28 16.99 -1.81
N ALA A 321 -24.43 15.67 -1.89
CA ALA A 321 -23.47 14.72 -1.33
C ALA A 321 -22.10 14.83 -2.01
N MET A 322 -22.06 15.00 -3.34
CA MET A 322 -20.80 15.19 -4.07
C MET A 322 -20.11 16.52 -3.74
N ARG A 323 -20.87 17.62 -3.65
CA ARG A 323 -20.31 18.92 -3.20
C ARG A 323 -19.73 18.81 -1.80
N ARG A 324 -20.41 18.11 -0.89
CA ARG A 324 -19.88 17.87 0.46
C ARG A 324 -18.61 17.01 0.44
N ALA A 325 -18.51 16.03 -0.47
CA ALA A 325 -17.27 15.28 -0.65
C ALA A 325 -16.12 16.20 -1.11
N VAL A 326 -16.37 17.10 -2.07
CA VAL A 326 -15.38 18.10 -2.53
C VAL A 326 -14.97 19.06 -1.41
N GLU A 327 -15.90 19.53 -0.57
CA GLU A 327 -15.59 20.38 0.59
C GLU A 327 -14.65 19.70 1.58
N LEU A 328 -14.80 18.37 1.76
CA LEU A 328 -13.94 17.58 2.65
C LEU A 328 -12.57 17.26 2.04
N ALA A 329 -12.47 17.25 0.71
CA ALA A 329 -11.24 16.98 -0.01
C ALA A 329 -11.09 17.85 -1.27
N PRO A 330 -10.85 19.16 -1.10
CA PRO A 330 -10.86 20.11 -2.21
C PRO A 330 -9.71 19.91 -3.20
N SER A 331 -8.63 19.24 -2.78
CA SER A 331 -7.45 18.92 -3.61
C SER A 331 -7.65 17.68 -4.50
N SER A 332 -8.80 17.02 -4.43
CA SER A 332 -9.07 15.82 -5.22
C SER A 332 -9.63 16.16 -6.59
N SER A 333 -8.79 16.06 -7.63
CA SER A 333 -9.23 16.23 -9.02
C SER A 333 -10.37 15.30 -9.39
N PHE A 334 -10.38 14.09 -8.82
CA PHE A 334 -11.42 13.08 -8.99
C PHE A 334 -12.80 13.55 -8.55
N LEU A 335 -12.91 14.11 -7.34
CA LEU A 335 -14.20 14.58 -6.85
C LEU A 335 -14.73 15.74 -7.72
N TRP A 336 -13.84 16.61 -8.20
CA TRP A 336 -14.19 17.67 -9.15
C TRP A 336 -14.65 17.14 -10.51
N LEU A 337 -14.04 16.08 -11.06
CA LEU A 337 -14.54 15.44 -12.28
C LEU A 337 -15.98 14.97 -12.11
N ASN A 338 -16.34 14.44 -10.93
CA ASN A 338 -17.67 13.91 -10.68
C ASN A 338 -18.72 14.99 -10.43
N VAL A 339 -18.32 16.12 -9.84
CA VAL A 339 -19.15 17.32 -9.88
C VAL A 339 -19.44 17.68 -11.34
N GLY A 340 -18.41 17.72 -12.20
CA GLY A 340 -18.59 18.01 -13.62
C GLY A 340 -19.54 17.05 -14.33
N LEU A 341 -19.43 15.74 -14.05
CA LEU A 341 -20.33 14.71 -14.58
C LEU A 341 -21.80 14.93 -14.16
N TYR A 342 -22.05 15.20 -12.87
CA TYR A 342 -23.41 15.42 -12.39
C TYR A 342 -24.02 16.74 -12.87
N GLU A 343 -23.23 17.78 -13.02
CA GLU A 343 -23.70 19.06 -13.58
C GLU A 343 -23.94 18.94 -15.10
N GLU A 344 -23.07 18.23 -15.84
CA GLU A 344 -23.26 17.92 -17.27
C GLU A 344 -24.54 17.12 -17.49
N ALA A 345 -24.78 16.07 -16.71
CA ALA A 345 -25.96 15.24 -16.83
C ALA A 345 -27.27 15.97 -16.42
N GLN A 346 -27.16 17.07 -15.67
CA GLN A 346 -28.28 17.97 -15.37
C GLN A 346 -28.43 19.12 -16.39
N GLY A 347 -27.58 19.18 -17.43
CA GLY A 347 -27.60 20.22 -18.45
C GLY A 347 -27.06 21.58 -17.98
N ARG A 348 -26.36 21.62 -16.84
CA ARG A 348 -25.76 22.84 -16.27
C ARG A 348 -24.35 23.04 -16.81
N THR A 349 -24.26 23.38 -18.09
CA THR A 349 -23.03 23.44 -18.88
C THR A 349 -21.92 24.26 -18.21
N GLU A 350 -22.22 25.49 -17.76
CA GLU A 350 -21.21 26.37 -17.14
C GLU A 350 -20.62 25.79 -15.85
N ALA A 351 -21.46 25.16 -15.02
CA ALA A 351 -21.03 24.53 -13.78
C ALA A 351 -20.17 23.28 -14.06
N ALA A 352 -20.53 22.52 -15.09
CA ALA A 352 -19.75 21.37 -15.55
C ALA A 352 -18.36 21.78 -16.04
N GLU A 353 -18.27 22.80 -16.89
CA GLU A 353 -16.99 23.33 -17.39
C GLU A 353 -16.11 23.85 -16.25
N ALA A 354 -16.70 24.57 -15.28
CA ALA A 354 -15.96 25.06 -14.12
C ALA A 354 -15.37 23.91 -13.28
N ALA A 355 -16.14 22.85 -13.07
CA ALA A 355 -15.69 21.67 -12.32
C ALA A 355 -14.63 20.86 -13.08
N PHE A 356 -14.80 20.66 -14.39
CA PHE A 356 -13.80 20.03 -15.24
C PHE A 356 -12.48 20.80 -15.28
N ARG A 357 -12.54 22.13 -15.37
CA ARG A 357 -11.37 22.99 -15.27
C ARG A 357 -10.68 22.85 -13.91
N ALA A 358 -11.43 22.85 -12.81
CA ALA A 358 -10.87 22.66 -11.48
C ALA A 358 -10.16 21.29 -11.35
N ALA A 359 -10.73 20.23 -11.92
CA ALA A 359 -10.09 18.92 -11.96
C ALA A 359 -8.75 18.94 -12.71
N LEU A 360 -8.71 19.56 -13.89
CA LEU A 360 -7.50 19.70 -14.70
C LEU A 360 -6.45 20.62 -14.04
N ASP A 361 -6.88 21.65 -13.32
CA ASP A 361 -5.97 22.52 -12.55
C ASP A 361 -5.28 21.76 -11.42
N LEU A 362 -6.00 20.83 -10.78
CA LEU A 362 -5.47 19.98 -9.72
C LEU A 362 -4.62 18.82 -10.26
N ASN A 363 -4.97 18.27 -11.42
CA ASN A 363 -4.21 17.20 -12.06
C ASN A 363 -4.15 17.38 -13.58
N PRO A 364 -3.19 18.19 -14.07
CA PRO A 364 -2.96 18.42 -15.50
C PRO A 364 -2.81 17.13 -16.33
N GLY A 365 -2.21 16.09 -15.75
CA GLY A 365 -1.97 14.80 -16.42
C GLY A 365 -3.25 14.04 -16.77
N GLN A 366 -4.39 14.41 -16.20
CA GLN A 366 -5.67 13.80 -16.56
C GLN A 366 -6.17 14.25 -17.95
N ALA A 367 -5.66 15.34 -18.52
CA ALA A 367 -6.11 15.88 -19.82
C ALA A 367 -6.05 14.86 -20.97
N ASP A 368 -5.18 13.87 -20.88
CA ASP A 368 -4.97 12.88 -21.95
C ASP A 368 -5.89 11.66 -21.83
N ALA A 369 -6.73 11.60 -20.79
CA ALA A 369 -7.67 10.50 -20.59
C ALA A 369 -8.77 10.49 -21.67
N GLY A 370 -9.20 9.29 -22.07
CA GLY A 370 -10.33 9.09 -23.01
C GLY A 370 -11.65 9.71 -22.52
N PHE A 371 -11.77 9.95 -21.21
CA PHE A 371 -12.84 10.71 -20.56
C PHE A 371 -13.21 12.01 -21.32
N TRP A 372 -12.21 12.76 -21.75
CA TRP A 372 -12.41 14.08 -22.37
C TRP A 372 -12.99 14.01 -23.78
N THR A 373 -12.80 12.87 -24.46
CA THR A 373 -13.32 12.67 -25.82
C THR A 373 -14.75 12.13 -25.85
N ALA A 374 -15.32 11.77 -24.69
CA ALA A 374 -16.63 11.13 -24.60
C ALA A 374 -17.80 12.05 -25.02
N THR A 375 -17.69 13.37 -24.78
CA THR A 375 -18.73 14.35 -25.14
C THR A 375 -18.09 15.61 -25.72
N ALA A 376 -18.84 16.34 -26.54
CA ALA A 376 -18.38 17.61 -27.10
C ALA A 376 -18.06 18.64 -26.00
N LEU A 377 -18.83 18.63 -24.91
CA LEU A 377 -18.62 19.53 -23.77
C LEU A 377 -17.27 19.27 -23.08
N ARG A 378 -16.98 18.00 -22.76
CA ARG A 378 -15.71 17.62 -22.13
C ARG A 378 -14.52 17.93 -23.03
N ALA A 379 -14.65 17.68 -24.33
CA ALA A 379 -13.61 17.98 -25.30
C ALA A 379 -13.36 19.49 -25.36
N ALA A 380 -14.41 20.30 -25.46
CA ALA A 380 -14.30 21.76 -25.45
C ALA A 380 -13.68 22.29 -24.15
N ALA A 381 -14.09 21.78 -22.99
CA ALA A 381 -13.53 22.15 -21.69
C ALA A 381 -12.03 21.84 -21.61
N ARG A 382 -11.61 20.66 -22.08
CA ARG A 382 -10.20 20.28 -22.17
C ARG A 382 -9.44 21.22 -23.10
N GLU A 383 -9.90 21.42 -24.33
CA GLU A 383 -9.18 22.26 -25.30
C GLU A 383 -9.11 23.72 -24.85
N ALA A 384 -10.16 24.26 -24.22
CA ALA A 384 -10.14 25.58 -23.62
C ALA A 384 -9.10 25.68 -22.49
N TRP A 385 -9.02 24.65 -21.63
CA TRP A 385 -8.00 24.57 -20.58
C TRP A 385 -6.58 24.51 -21.17
N ARG A 386 -6.36 23.69 -22.21
CA ARG A 386 -5.06 23.59 -22.91
C ARG A 386 -4.64 24.90 -23.57
N ALA A 387 -5.57 25.56 -24.26
CA ALA A 387 -5.32 26.85 -24.91
C ALA A 387 -4.98 27.95 -23.90
N ALA A 388 -5.62 27.95 -22.73
CA ALA A 388 -5.33 28.89 -21.66
C ALA A 388 -3.99 28.62 -20.97
N ARG A 389 -3.52 27.36 -20.96
CA ARG A 389 -2.32 26.94 -20.21
C ARG A 389 -1.39 26.01 -21.02
N PRO A 390 -0.85 26.46 -22.16
CA PRO A 390 -0.09 25.61 -23.09
C PRO A 390 1.15 24.93 -22.45
N ALA A 391 1.78 25.58 -21.47
CA ALA A 391 2.94 25.03 -20.75
C ALA A 391 2.56 23.96 -19.70
N GLU A 392 1.37 24.07 -19.10
CA GLU A 392 0.86 23.12 -18.10
C GLU A 392 0.12 21.96 -18.76
N SER A 393 -0.42 22.18 -19.96
CA SER A 393 -1.18 21.18 -20.70
C SER A 393 -0.35 20.13 -21.40
N GLN A 394 0.90 20.45 -21.73
CA GLN A 394 1.80 19.46 -22.31
C GLN A 394 2.41 18.64 -21.19
N THR A 395 2.15 17.34 -21.19
CA THR A 395 2.82 16.45 -20.25
C THR A 395 4.33 16.48 -20.51
N LEU A 396 5.13 16.25 -19.47
CA LEU A 396 6.59 16.15 -19.62
C LEU A 396 6.95 15.10 -20.69
N ARG A 397 6.18 14.01 -20.75
CA ARG A 397 6.27 12.97 -21.78
C ARG A 397 6.06 13.53 -23.19
N GLU A 398 4.98 14.26 -23.44
CA GLU A 398 4.70 14.82 -24.78
C GLU A 398 5.80 15.78 -25.22
N ARG A 399 6.31 16.61 -24.32
CA ARG A 399 7.42 17.53 -24.60
C ARG A 399 8.70 16.76 -24.95
N VAL A 400 9.01 15.71 -24.20
CA VAL A 400 10.15 14.82 -24.48
C VAL A 400 9.97 14.11 -25.82
N GLN A 401 8.80 13.56 -26.10
CA GLN A 401 8.51 12.85 -27.35
C GLN A 401 8.58 13.79 -28.57
N GLY A 402 8.06 15.02 -28.46
CA GLY A 402 8.21 16.04 -29.50
C GLY A 402 9.67 16.39 -29.78
N LEU A 403 10.45 16.62 -28.72
CA LEU A 403 11.90 16.88 -28.84
C LEU A 403 12.65 15.69 -29.45
N LEU A 404 12.29 14.46 -29.09
CA LEU A 404 12.89 13.25 -29.67
C LEU A 404 12.52 13.06 -31.14
N ALA A 405 11.27 13.35 -31.53
CA ALA A 405 10.83 13.33 -32.92
C ALA A 405 11.58 14.36 -33.77
N ASP A 406 11.91 15.52 -33.20
CA ASP A 406 12.73 16.57 -33.83
C ASP A 406 14.24 16.25 -33.82
N GLY A 407 14.67 15.11 -33.27
CA GLY A 407 16.08 14.74 -33.13
C GLY A 407 16.84 15.51 -32.04
N ARG A 408 16.14 16.26 -31.18
CA ARG A 408 16.69 17.14 -30.13
C ARG A 408 16.82 16.43 -28.79
N ALA A 409 17.50 15.27 -28.78
CA ALA A 409 17.65 14.42 -27.58
C ALA A 409 18.35 15.14 -26.40
N ASP A 410 19.32 16.01 -26.69
CA ASP A 410 20.04 16.77 -25.65
C ASP A 410 19.14 17.79 -24.93
N GLU A 411 18.18 18.37 -25.65
CA GLU A 411 17.20 19.27 -25.05
C GLU A 411 16.17 18.51 -24.21
N ALA A 412 15.75 17.33 -24.67
CA ALA A 412 14.90 16.45 -23.88
C ALA A 412 15.58 16.03 -22.58
N GLU A 413 16.88 15.68 -22.63
CA GLU A 413 17.65 15.33 -21.43
C GLU A 413 17.79 16.53 -20.47
N ARG A 414 18.04 17.74 -20.98
CA ARG A 414 18.08 18.95 -20.15
C ARG A 414 16.75 19.22 -19.46
N LEU A 415 15.64 19.08 -20.18
CA LEU A 415 14.29 19.23 -19.63
C LEU A 415 14.03 18.20 -18.51
N LEU A 416 14.41 16.94 -18.74
CA LEU A 416 14.30 15.86 -17.76
C LEU A 416 15.20 16.10 -16.55
N ALA A 417 16.41 16.62 -16.73
CA ALA A 417 17.31 16.95 -15.64
C ALA A 417 16.81 18.14 -14.79
N GLU A 418 16.07 19.07 -15.38
CA GLU A 418 15.36 20.11 -14.65
C GLU A 418 14.18 19.52 -13.85
N ALA A 419 13.33 18.73 -14.50
CA ALA A 419 12.20 18.06 -13.83
C ALA A 419 12.67 17.16 -12.68
N TRP A 420 13.76 16.41 -12.89
CA TRP A 420 14.37 15.57 -11.86
C TRP A 420 14.92 16.37 -10.66
N ARG A 421 15.39 17.59 -10.89
CA ARG A 421 15.86 18.47 -9.80
C ARG A 421 14.70 19.01 -8.97
N GLN A 422 13.54 19.23 -9.59
CA GLN A 422 12.32 19.66 -8.92
C GLN A 422 11.69 18.51 -8.12
N ASP A 423 11.53 17.35 -8.75
CA ASP A 423 10.98 16.16 -8.12
C ASP A 423 11.66 14.88 -8.62
N ARG A 424 12.34 14.20 -7.70
CA ARG A 424 13.07 12.94 -7.95
C ARG A 424 12.19 11.70 -7.92
N GLN A 425 10.92 11.84 -7.56
CA GLN A 425 9.95 10.76 -7.37
C GLN A 425 8.93 10.69 -8.51
N ARG A 426 9.25 11.32 -9.64
CA ARG A 426 8.42 11.34 -10.83
C ARG A 426 8.73 10.17 -11.76
N LEU A 427 7.74 9.34 -12.03
CA LEU A 427 7.89 8.17 -12.90
C LEU A 427 8.18 8.57 -14.35
N ASP A 428 7.51 9.63 -14.82
CA ASP A 428 7.62 10.15 -16.19
C ASP A 428 9.01 10.71 -16.51
N VAL A 429 9.76 11.19 -15.50
CA VAL A 429 11.17 11.58 -15.64
C VAL A 429 12.06 10.38 -16.01
N TYR A 430 11.94 9.27 -15.28
CA TYR A 430 12.77 8.09 -15.54
C TYR A 430 12.37 7.39 -16.84
N SER A 431 11.06 7.36 -17.15
CA SER A 431 10.57 6.86 -18.45
C SER A 431 11.09 7.72 -19.60
N GLY A 432 11.07 9.05 -19.46
CA GLY A 432 11.63 9.95 -20.47
C GLY A 432 13.13 9.78 -20.67
N LEU A 433 13.91 9.58 -19.59
CA LEU A 433 15.34 9.28 -19.69
C LEU A 433 15.60 7.94 -20.39
N ALA A 434 14.73 6.96 -20.17
CA ALA A 434 14.79 5.68 -20.88
C ALA A 434 14.50 5.86 -22.38
N GLU A 435 13.51 6.69 -22.75
CA GLU A 435 13.22 7.04 -24.15
C GLU A 435 14.41 7.77 -24.81
N VAL A 436 15.02 8.74 -24.12
CA VAL A 436 16.23 9.45 -24.60
C VAL A 436 17.40 8.48 -24.83
N ALA A 437 17.68 7.61 -23.86
CA ALA A 437 18.74 6.61 -23.98
C ALA A 437 18.46 5.64 -25.16
N ARG A 438 17.21 5.21 -25.31
CA ARG A 438 16.79 4.37 -26.45
C ARG A 438 16.97 5.09 -27.79
N ALA A 439 16.60 6.36 -27.89
CA ALA A 439 16.78 7.17 -29.10
C ALA A 439 18.26 7.33 -29.48
N ARG A 440 19.17 7.33 -28.49
CA ARG A 440 20.63 7.33 -28.69
C ARG A 440 21.22 5.94 -28.99
N GLY A 441 20.41 4.88 -28.95
CA GLY A 441 20.85 3.50 -29.14
C GLY A 441 21.47 2.83 -27.91
N ASP A 442 21.50 3.50 -26.75
CA ASP A 442 21.99 2.92 -25.49
C ASP A 442 20.88 2.14 -24.78
N LEU A 443 20.65 0.91 -25.21
CA LEU A 443 19.64 0.02 -24.66
C LEU A 443 19.93 -0.41 -23.20
N GLU A 444 21.19 -0.38 -22.77
CA GLU A 444 21.56 -0.71 -21.39
C GLU A 444 21.21 0.43 -20.44
N ALA A 445 21.49 1.68 -20.82
CA ALA A 445 21.03 2.84 -20.07
C ALA A 445 19.51 2.93 -20.08
N ALA A 446 18.86 2.70 -21.23
CA ALA A 446 17.41 2.70 -21.33
C ALA A 446 16.77 1.70 -20.35
N ALA A 447 17.32 0.49 -20.27
CA ALA A 447 16.85 -0.51 -19.33
C ALA A 447 17.07 -0.09 -17.87
N ARG A 448 18.23 0.46 -17.50
CA ARG A 448 18.45 0.94 -16.12
C ARG A 448 17.45 2.03 -15.73
N TYR A 449 17.14 2.95 -16.64
CA TYR A 449 16.18 4.02 -16.40
C TYR A 449 14.74 3.49 -16.31
N VAL A 450 14.34 2.56 -17.18
CA VAL A 450 12.98 2.00 -17.11
C VAL A 450 12.79 1.13 -15.87
N GLU A 451 13.80 0.36 -15.44
CA GLU A 451 13.75 -0.33 -14.14
C GLU A 451 13.56 0.67 -13.00
N SER A 452 14.29 1.78 -13.03
CA SER A 452 14.13 2.85 -12.03
C SER A 452 12.71 3.41 -12.05
N ALA A 453 12.11 3.60 -13.24
CA ALA A 453 10.73 4.04 -13.40
C ALA A 453 9.74 3.05 -12.76
N LEU A 454 9.91 1.74 -12.96
CA LEU A 454 9.04 0.70 -12.40
C LEU A 454 9.05 0.63 -10.87
N TRP A 455 10.12 1.12 -10.23
CA TRP A 455 10.22 1.24 -8.77
C TRP A 455 9.60 2.52 -8.22
N VAL A 456 9.31 3.51 -9.07
CA VAL A 456 8.60 4.73 -8.66
C VAL A 456 7.11 4.43 -8.51
N GLN A 457 6.56 4.82 -7.37
CA GLN A 457 5.15 4.64 -7.04
C GLN A 457 4.34 5.85 -7.55
N THR A 458 3.38 5.65 -8.47
CA THR A 458 2.56 6.74 -9.09
C THR A 458 1.07 6.40 -9.13
N VAL A 459 0.23 7.42 -8.85
CA VAL A 459 -1.24 7.25 -8.80
C VAL A 459 -1.85 7.13 -10.19
N GLN A 460 -1.07 7.48 -11.21
CA GLN A 460 -1.49 7.47 -12.58
C GLN A 460 -1.25 6.09 -13.18
N VAL A 461 -2.28 5.25 -13.19
CA VAL A 461 -2.25 3.89 -13.78
C VAL A 461 -1.71 3.90 -15.21
N GLY A 462 -2.03 4.94 -15.98
CA GLY A 462 -1.51 5.14 -17.34
C GLY A 462 0.02 5.33 -17.40
N GLU A 463 0.64 6.01 -16.44
CA GLU A 463 2.09 6.14 -16.37
C GLU A 463 2.75 4.78 -16.09
N GLN A 464 2.21 4.01 -15.14
CA GLN A 464 2.72 2.67 -14.81
C GLN A 464 2.62 1.71 -16.00
N ILE A 465 1.48 1.71 -16.71
CA ILE A 465 1.27 0.92 -17.94
C ILE A 465 2.28 1.34 -19.01
N ASN A 466 2.48 2.65 -19.21
CA ASN A 466 3.45 3.14 -20.18
C ASN A 466 4.88 2.73 -19.86
N ALA A 467 5.28 2.76 -18.58
CA ALA A 467 6.59 2.31 -18.14
C ALA A 467 6.78 0.80 -18.35
N LEU A 468 5.77 -0.01 -18.02
CA LEU A 468 5.81 -1.47 -18.26
C LEU A 468 5.90 -1.80 -19.75
N LEU A 469 5.16 -1.08 -20.61
CA LEU A 469 5.26 -1.24 -22.06
C LEU A 469 6.63 -0.83 -22.58
N LEU A 470 7.16 0.31 -22.13
CA LEU A 470 8.50 0.76 -22.50
C LEU A 470 9.56 -0.26 -22.09
N ALA A 471 9.41 -0.88 -20.92
CA ALA A 471 10.30 -1.94 -20.45
C ALA A 471 10.21 -3.19 -21.34
N ALA A 472 9.00 -3.61 -21.72
CA ALA A 472 8.80 -4.73 -22.64
C ALA A 472 9.44 -4.46 -24.02
N GLU A 473 9.28 -3.24 -24.55
CA GLU A 473 9.89 -2.81 -25.81
C GLU A 473 11.43 -2.80 -25.74
N ILE A 474 12.00 -2.31 -24.63
CA ILE A 474 13.45 -2.29 -24.41
C ILE A 474 13.99 -3.72 -24.29
N ASP A 475 13.31 -4.61 -23.56
CA ASP A 475 13.73 -6.01 -23.46
C ASP A 475 13.69 -6.73 -24.80
N ARG A 476 12.62 -6.51 -25.58
CA ARG A 476 12.52 -7.04 -26.94
C ARG A 476 13.68 -6.51 -27.80
N ALA A 477 13.98 -5.22 -27.77
CA ALA A 477 15.09 -4.63 -28.50
C ALA A 477 16.47 -5.19 -28.06
N ARG A 478 16.58 -5.66 -26.81
CA ARG A 478 17.76 -6.33 -26.26
C ARG A 478 17.82 -7.84 -26.53
N GLY A 479 16.82 -8.41 -27.18
CA GLY A 479 16.70 -9.87 -27.39
C GLY A 479 16.31 -10.66 -26.13
N ARG A 480 15.80 -9.99 -25.08
CA ARG A 480 15.30 -10.60 -23.84
C ARG A 480 13.81 -10.93 -23.96
N GLU A 481 13.49 -11.86 -24.85
CA GLU A 481 12.11 -12.12 -25.23
C GLU A 481 11.25 -12.71 -24.11
N ALA A 482 11.83 -13.48 -23.17
CA ALA A 482 11.08 -14.05 -22.06
C ALA A 482 10.58 -12.96 -21.11
N GLU A 483 11.46 -12.01 -20.78
CA GLU A 483 11.16 -10.84 -19.96
C GLU A 483 10.17 -9.91 -20.68
N ALA A 484 10.35 -9.70 -21.99
CA ALA A 484 9.43 -8.91 -22.80
C ALA A 484 8.01 -9.51 -22.80
N VAL A 485 7.87 -10.83 -23.00
CA VAL A 485 6.57 -11.52 -22.94
C VAL A 485 5.93 -11.35 -21.56
N GLY A 486 6.68 -11.55 -20.47
CA GLY A 486 6.16 -11.36 -19.12
C GLY A 486 5.62 -9.94 -18.87
N ARG A 487 6.34 -8.92 -19.36
CA ARG A 487 5.95 -7.51 -19.21
C ARG A 487 4.76 -7.13 -20.09
N TYR A 488 4.74 -7.56 -21.35
CA TYR A 488 3.57 -7.38 -22.21
C TYR A 488 2.33 -8.07 -21.64
N GLN A 489 2.49 -9.28 -21.09
CA GLN A 489 1.39 -10.01 -20.46
C GLN A 489 0.87 -9.26 -19.22
N ALA A 490 1.76 -8.69 -18.41
CA ALA A 490 1.37 -7.85 -17.27
C ALA A 490 0.54 -6.63 -17.74
N VAL A 491 0.93 -5.99 -18.84
CA VAL A 491 0.15 -4.87 -19.41
C VAL A 491 -1.18 -5.35 -19.96
N LEU A 492 -1.21 -6.42 -20.76
CA LEU A 492 -2.44 -6.98 -21.30
C LEU A 492 -3.42 -7.34 -20.19
N ASN A 493 -2.92 -7.96 -19.11
CA ASN A 493 -3.72 -8.25 -17.92
C ASN A 493 -4.23 -6.96 -17.28
N ALA A 494 -3.37 -5.95 -17.12
CA ALA A 494 -3.80 -4.67 -16.55
C ALA A 494 -4.91 -3.98 -17.36
N VAL A 495 -4.87 -4.06 -18.69
CA VAL A 495 -5.80 -3.34 -19.59
C VAL A 495 -7.03 -4.15 -19.98
N THR A 496 -6.95 -5.48 -19.98
CA THR A 496 -8.06 -6.37 -20.39
C THR A 496 -8.62 -7.19 -19.22
N ASP A 497 -7.80 -7.67 -18.29
CA ASP A 497 -8.23 -8.33 -17.06
C ASP A 497 -8.37 -7.28 -15.97
N TYR A 498 -9.33 -6.36 -16.14
CA TYR A 498 -9.57 -5.28 -15.18
C TYR A 498 -9.57 -5.81 -13.74
N GLY A 499 -8.52 -5.47 -12.99
CA GLY A 499 -8.23 -6.02 -11.68
C GLY A 499 -6.75 -6.35 -11.52
N SER A 500 -5.86 -5.35 -11.60
CA SER A 500 -4.48 -5.50 -11.10
C SER A 500 -3.60 -4.25 -11.11
N LEU A 501 -4.10 -3.04 -11.38
CA LEU A 501 -3.30 -1.82 -11.17
C LEU A 501 -4.07 -0.71 -10.42
N GLY A 502 -5.06 -1.11 -9.62
CA GLY A 502 -5.49 -0.28 -8.50
C GLY A 502 -4.47 -0.42 -7.36
N TRP A 503 -4.18 0.67 -6.67
CA TRP A 503 -3.28 0.68 -5.52
C TRP A 503 -3.82 -0.23 -4.42
N GLY A 504 -3.13 -1.36 -4.19
CA GLY A 504 -3.61 -2.48 -3.37
C GLY A 504 -3.56 -3.85 -4.07
N SER A 505 -3.16 -3.90 -5.34
CA SER A 505 -3.18 -5.13 -6.15
C SER A 505 -1.87 -5.94 -6.19
N ALA A 506 -0.83 -5.53 -5.45
CA ALA A 506 0.12 -6.54 -5.00
C ALA A 506 -0.69 -7.44 -4.05
N GLY A 507 -1.07 -8.64 -4.52
CA GLY A 507 -1.93 -9.64 -3.84
C GLY A 507 -1.39 -10.18 -2.50
N TRP A 508 -0.62 -9.37 -1.79
CA TRP A 508 -0.07 -9.55 -0.46
C TRP A 508 -0.72 -8.62 0.57
N THR A 509 -1.71 -7.80 0.19
CA THR A 509 -2.36 -6.86 1.11
C THR A 509 -3.82 -7.21 1.37
N PRO A 510 -4.15 -7.77 2.55
CA PRO A 510 -5.54 -8.02 2.97
C PRO A 510 -6.37 -6.72 3.10
N HIS A 511 -5.72 -5.55 3.12
CA HIS A 511 -6.33 -4.23 3.22
C HIS A 511 -6.74 -3.60 1.88
N ALA A 512 -6.53 -4.31 0.77
CA ALA A 512 -7.06 -3.89 -0.51
C ALA A 512 -8.56 -4.26 -0.54
N PHE A 513 -9.37 -3.44 0.09
CA PHE A 513 -10.83 -3.59 0.09
C PHE A 513 -11.41 -3.37 -1.32
N PHE A 514 -12.68 -3.69 -1.55
CA PHE A 514 -13.31 -3.71 -2.88
C PHE A 514 -13.08 -2.46 -3.74
N VAL A 515 -13.07 -1.29 -3.09
CA VAL A 515 -12.76 0.01 -3.70
C VAL A 515 -11.45 0.00 -4.48
N PHE A 516 -10.51 -0.86 -4.08
CA PHE A 516 -9.17 -1.01 -4.65
C PHE A 516 -8.96 -2.30 -5.46
N GLN A 517 -9.90 -3.27 -5.44
CA GLN A 517 -9.65 -4.62 -6.00
C GLN A 517 -10.31 -5.02 -7.33
N ARG A 518 -11.49 -4.54 -7.80
CA ARG A 518 -11.99 -5.01 -9.13
C ARG A 518 -13.19 -4.30 -9.79
N ARG A 519 -13.54 -4.80 -10.99
CA ARG A 519 -14.53 -4.39 -12.01
C ARG A 519 -15.87 -3.82 -11.51
N GLY A 520 -16.01 -2.53 -11.78
CA GLY A 520 -17.25 -1.84 -12.12
C GLY A 520 -18.08 -1.38 -10.93
N LEU A 521 -18.33 -0.09 -10.79
CA LEU A 521 -19.67 0.43 -11.07
C LEU A 521 -19.57 1.10 -12.46
N PRO A 522 -20.67 1.54 -13.11
CA PRO A 522 -20.52 2.55 -14.18
C PRO A 522 -19.56 3.64 -13.67
N LEU A 523 -18.68 4.17 -14.55
CA LEU A 523 -17.74 5.24 -14.18
C LEU A 523 -18.43 6.41 -13.46
N ASP A 524 -19.72 6.57 -13.75
CA ASP A 524 -20.68 7.47 -13.16
C ASP A 524 -20.84 7.33 -11.63
N VAL A 525 -20.31 6.26 -11.00
CA VAL A 525 -20.59 5.92 -9.59
C VAL A 525 -19.35 5.69 -8.72
N LEU A 526 -18.14 5.64 -9.28
CA LEU A 526 -16.90 5.59 -8.49
C LEU A 526 -15.96 6.73 -8.87
N PRO A 527 -16.04 7.85 -8.13
CA PRO A 527 -15.37 9.08 -8.51
C PRO A 527 -13.85 9.02 -8.66
N GLN A 528 -13.20 8.06 -8.01
CA GLN A 528 -11.81 8.17 -7.57
C GLN A 528 -10.81 7.25 -8.29
N VAL A 529 -11.25 6.46 -9.27
CA VAL A 529 -10.39 5.47 -9.93
C VAL A 529 -10.15 5.83 -11.40
N VAL A 530 -8.90 6.12 -11.76
CA VAL A 530 -8.47 6.28 -13.16
C VAL A 530 -8.58 4.92 -13.85
N ARG A 531 -9.34 4.88 -14.96
CA ARG A 531 -9.23 3.76 -15.90
C ARG A 531 -8.14 4.06 -16.91
N ALA A 532 -7.26 3.09 -17.12
CA ALA A 532 -6.48 3.03 -18.34
C ALA A 532 -7.37 2.40 -19.41
N ASP A 533 -8.05 3.22 -20.18
CA ASP A 533 -8.90 2.74 -21.26
C ASP A 533 -8.04 2.13 -22.36
N PHE A 534 -8.53 1.04 -22.96
CA PHE A 534 -7.94 0.52 -24.18
C PHE A 534 -8.08 1.57 -25.28
N THR A 535 -6.98 1.89 -25.95
CA THR A 535 -6.96 2.77 -27.12
C THR A 535 -6.33 2.02 -28.30
N PRO A 536 -6.68 2.35 -29.56
CA PRO A 536 -6.02 1.74 -30.71
C PRO A 536 -4.49 1.88 -30.68
N ALA A 537 -3.97 3.01 -30.20
CA ALA A 537 -2.52 3.23 -30.03
C ALA A 537 -1.90 2.26 -29.01
N LEU A 538 -2.57 2.03 -27.88
CA LEU A 538 -2.17 1.04 -26.87
C LEU A 538 -2.26 -0.38 -27.42
N GLY A 539 -3.33 -0.69 -28.16
CA GLY A 539 -3.51 -1.96 -28.87
C GLY A 539 -2.35 -2.26 -29.82
N LEU A 540 -1.91 -1.27 -30.60
CA LEU A 540 -0.75 -1.41 -31.50
C LEU A 540 0.54 -1.76 -30.75
N ARG A 541 0.75 -1.17 -29.56
CA ARG A 541 1.91 -1.48 -28.72
C ARG A 541 1.84 -2.87 -28.06
N LEU A 542 0.64 -3.44 -27.93
CA LEU A 542 0.40 -4.78 -27.36
C LEU A 542 0.40 -5.91 -28.40
N LEU A 543 0.16 -5.60 -29.68
CA LEU A 543 0.25 -6.57 -30.78
C LEU A 543 1.52 -7.45 -30.74
N PRO A 544 2.73 -6.89 -30.48
CA PRO A 544 3.96 -7.67 -30.34
C PRO A 544 3.89 -8.91 -29.46
N LEU A 545 3.04 -8.93 -28.44
CA LEU A 545 2.88 -10.11 -27.58
C LEU A 545 2.36 -11.32 -28.36
N GLY A 546 1.34 -11.11 -29.20
CA GLY A 546 0.81 -12.15 -30.07
C GLY A 546 1.85 -12.61 -31.10
N GLU A 547 2.60 -11.66 -31.67
CA GLU A 547 3.67 -11.97 -32.64
C GLU A 547 4.80 -12.79 -32.02
N LEU A 548 5.14 -12.54 -30.75
CA LEU A 548 6.13 -13.32 -30.02
C LEU A 548 5.63 -14.74 -29.76
N TYR A 549 4.34 -14.94 -29.46
CA TYR A 549 3.77 -16.29 -29.35
C TYR A 549 3.72 -17.01 -30.71
N GLU A 550 3.37 -16.31 -31.79
CA GLU A 550 3.45 -16.86 -33.16
C GLU A 550 4.86 -17.32 -33.51
N ALA A 551 5.87 -16.50 -33.24
CA ALA A 551 7.27 -16.82 -33.50
C ALA A 551 7.76 -18.06 -32.73
N ARG A 552 7.14 -18.36 -31.58
CA ARG A 552 7.39 -19.56 -30.77
C ARG A 552 6.55 -20.78 -31.17
N GLY A 553 5.64 -20.63 -32.14
CA GLY A 553 4.69 -21.68 -32.53
C GLY A 553 3.55 -21.89 -31.52
N GLU A 554 3.36 -20.96 -30.58
CA GLU A 554 2.31 -21.02 -29.55
C GLU A 554 0.99 -20.41 -30.07
N VAL A 555 0.43 -21.01 -31.12
CA VAL A 555 -0.72 -20.49 -31.88
C VAL A 555 -1.93 -20.18 -31.00
N GLU A 556 -2.28 -21.05 -30.06
CA GLU A 556 -3.41 -20.83 -29.14
C GLU A 556 -3.20 -19.62 -28.23
N ARG A 557 -1.97 -19.40 -27.75
CA ARG A 557 -1.67 -18.22 -26.92
C ARG A 557 -1.70 -16.94 -27.74
N ALA A 558 -1.21 -16.98 -28.97
CA ALA A 558 -1.35 -15.85 -29.89
C ALA A 558 -2.84 -15.53 -30.16
N ALA A 559 -3.65 -16.55 -30.44
CA ALA A 559 -5.09 -16.41 -30.65
C ALA A 559 -5.80 -15.83 -29.42
N GLU A 560 -5.42 -16.26 -28.21
CA GLU A 560 -5.94 -15.73 -26.95
C GLU A 560 -5.63 -14.23 -26.81
N VAL A 561 -4.39 -13.81 -27.07
CA VAL A 561 -4.00 -12.40 -27.03
C VAL A 561 -4.86 -11.57 -27.98
N TYR A 562 -5.00 -11.98 -29.24
CA TYR A 562 -5.82 -11.23 -30.21
C TYR A 562 -7.30 -11.20 -29.85
N ARG A 563 -7.86 -12.31 -29.35
CA ARG A 563 -9.24 -12.34 -28.84
C ARG A 563 -9.43 -11.38 -27.67
N ARG A 564 -8.47 -11.29 -26.75
CA ARG A 564 -8.52 -10.34 -25.62
C ARG A 564 -8.44 -8.89 -26.06
N LEU A 565 -7.60 -8.57 -27.05
CA LEU A 565 -7.54 -7.23 -27.63
C LEU A 565 -8.87 -6.86 -28.32
N LEU A 566 -9.49 -7.80 -29.05
CA LEU A 566 -10.80 -7.59 -29.67
C LEU A 566 -11.96 -7.53 -28.68
N ALA A 567 -11.84 -8.19 -27.53
CA ALA A 567 -12.81 -8.06 -26.45
C ALA A 567 -12.73 -6.67 -25.79
N ALA A 568 -11.54 -6.06 -25.77
CA ALA A 568 -11.35 -4.69 -25.28
C ALA A 568 -11.82 -3.64 -26.30
N ASP A 569 -11.55 -3.85 -27.59
CA ASP A 569 -12.05 -3.02 -28.69
C ASP A 569 -12.44 -3.88 -29.90
N PRO A 570 -13.75 -4.13 -30.09
CA PRO A 570 -14.24 -4.90 -31.23
C PRO A 570 -13.96 -4.27 -32.61
N ALA A 571 -13.53 -3.01 -32.68
CA ALA A 571 -13.15 -2.33 -33.92
C ALA A 571 -11.64 -2.39 -34.20
N PHE A 572 -10.82 -3.02 -33.34
CA PHE A 572 -9.37 -3.06 -33.51
C PHE A 572 -8.92 -4.00 -34.65
N GLU A 573 -8.94 -3.48 -35.88
CA GLU A 573 -8.68 -4.24 -37.13
C GLU A 573 -7.36 -4.99 -37.15
N ALA A 574 -6.31 -4.44 -36.52
CA ALA A 574 -4.99 -5.07 -36.55
C ALA A 574 -4.97 -6.42 -35.82
N ALA A 575 -5.65 -6.54 -34.67
CA ALA A 575 -5.80 -7.82 -33.99
C ALA A 575 -6.71 -8.78 -34.77
N ARG A 576 -7.76 -8.27 -35.44
CA ARG A 576 -8.63 -9.10 -36.29
C ARG A 576 -7.88 -9.74 -37.45
N ARG A 577 -7.13 -8.93 -38.21
CA ARG A 577 -6.31 -9.42 -39.32
C ARG A 577 -5.30 -10.47 -38.88
N ARG A 578 -4.68 -10.31 -37.70
CA ARG A 578 -3.76 -11.30 -37.15
C ARG A 578 -4.47 -12.59 -36.75
N LEU A 579 -5.61 -12.50 -36.05
CA LEU A 579 -6.41 -13.65 -35.64
C LEU A 579 -6.91 -14.47 -36.83
N ASP A 580 -7.40 -13.81 -37.89
CA ASP A 580 -7.90 -14.44 -39.11
C ASP A 580 -6.78 -15.11 -39.93
N ALA A 581 -5.54 -14.66 -39.76
CA ALA A 581 -4.36 -15.21 -40.42
C ALA A 581 -3.71 -16.38 -39.67
N LEU A 582 -4.15 -16.69 -38.44
CA LEU A 582 -3.64 -17.84 -37.70
C LEU A 582 -4.10 -19.15 -38.35
N PRO A 583 -3.25 -20.18 -38.38
CA PRO A 583 -3.67 -21.50 -38.85
C PRO A 583 -4.81 -22.02 -37.97
N ALA A 584 -5.78 -22.71 -38.59
CA ALA A 584 -6.86 -23.37 -37.85
C ALA A 584 -6.27 -24.39 -36.87
N PRO A 585 -6.88 -24.54 -35.67
CA PRO A 585 -6.38 -25.42 -34.62
C PRO A 585 -6.28 -26.90 -35.05
#